data_AF-A0A1W2EWD6-F1
#
_entry.id   AF-A0A1W2EWD6-F1
#
_cell.length_a   1.000
_cell.length_b   1.000
_cell.length_c   1.000
_cell.angle_alpha   90.00
_cell.angle_beta   90.00
_cell.angle_gamma   90.00
#
_symmetry.space_group_name_H-M   'P 1'
#
loop_
_entity.id
_entity.type
_entity.pdbx_description
1 polymer ?
#
loop_
_entity_poly.entity_id
_entity_poly.type
_entity_poly.pdbx_seq_one_letter_code
_entity_poly.pdbx_strand_id
1 'polypeptide(L)'
;MTLRFSNEGPAFPSQLVDALLSGDVVFLCGAGVSAPQLPGFGGLVKSCFAGLNVQMNPSEQQAFDDYRYEEVLGSLSRRIVDPTQMIRTIVKLLQPPTDLNLDNHRTILRLSRNMENLPTIVTTNFDTLIERALLEKAEAESIRSLSFAGQDLPAPGSAGFGGVIHLHGRIADQDLDLDETSLVVTSANYGDAYMRSGWASRFLFDLCRSKTIVIVGYSAGDAPFRYFLNVLEADRERFPDLRPVYALDAVDDRNEGDVRWSTLAVEPIPYEYVQDPETGKKIHSAMWRDLRKLADVVERPRSTRREWAHEILKKGYNTASQEDLDHLKWLFADRRDLWSVAIKAIADPEWFDFFAQSKLWNDHDATWVIAAWIAQDLQSAANFKLAVSWLTRLRTPFADEIDRRVRQTKDLPPLWLRAWRIFSKSAPDDGRDLDMPVYSMMERLRRPPVLNMDIQEAIELLTPKLRERLKNLLLSA
;
A
#
# COMPACT_ATOMS: atom_id res chain seq x y z
N MET A 1 0.43 -7.22 -8.86
CA MET A 1 0.20 -5.77 -9.10
C MET A 1 0.94 -4.98 -8.05
N THR A 2 1.33 -3.75 -8.37
CA THR A 2 2.01 -2.83 -7.44
C THR A 2 1.22 -1.52 -7.35
N LEU A 3 1.36 -0.83 -6.22
CA LEU A 3 0.81 0.50 -5.97
C LEU A 3 1.98 1.48 -5.94
N ARG A 4 1.96 2.49 -6.82
CA ARG A 4 3.04 3.47 -6.96
C ARG A 4 2.44 4.86 -7.13
N PHE A 5 2.84 5.78 -6.26
CA PHE A 5 2.21 7.11 -6.18
C PHE A 5 2.94 8.22 -6.95
N SER A 6 4.10 7.90 -7.50
CA SER A 6 4.91 8.81 -8.28
C SER A 6 5.94 8.06 -9.13
N ASN A 7 6.42 8.72 -10.18
CA ASN A 7 7.52 8.20 -10.97
C ASN A 7 8.72 7.92 -10.09
N GLU A 8 9.34 8.83 -9.38
CA GLU A 8 10.60 8.55 -8.65
C GLU A 8 10.40 7.63 -7.42
N GLY A 9 9.15 7.45 -6.96
CA GLY A 9 8.84 6.75 -5.73
C GLY A 9 8.82 5.21 -5.82
N PRO A 10 8.71 4.56 -4.65
CA PRO A 10 8.64 3.11 -4.53
C PRO A 10 7.37 2.50 -5.14
N ALA A 11 7.51 1.31 -5.72
CA ALA A 11 6.39 0.50 -6.20
C ALA A 11 6.02 -0.56 -5.15
N PHE A 12 5.02 -0.28 -4.31
CA PHE A 12 4.62 -1.15 -3.21
C PHE A 12 3.90 -2.42 -3.72
N PRO A 13 4.35 -3.63 -3.39
CA PRO A 13 3.63 -4.85 -3.73
C PRO A 13 2.23 -4.87 -3.11
N SER A 14 1.22 -5.36 -3.85
CA SER A 14 -0.17 -5.40 -3.33
C SER A 14 -0.28 -6.22 -2.04
N GLN A 15 0.48 -7.31 -1.93
CA GLN A 15 0.54 -8.13 -0.71
C GLN A 15 1.06 -7.35 0.50
N LEU A 16 2.05 -6.46 0.31
CA LEU A 16 2.53 -5.58 1.38
C LEU A 16 1.45 -4.58 1.78
N VAL A 17 0.74 -3.99 0.82
CA VAL A 17 -0.37 -3.06 1.12
C VAL A 17 -1.49 -3.76 1.87
N ASP A 18 -1.85 -5.00 1.50
CA ASP A 18 -2.87 -5.77 2.21
C ASP A 18 -2.41 -6.17 3.63
N ALA A 19 -1.12 -6.47 3.82
CA ALA A 19 -0.53 -6.73 5.14
C ALA A 19 -0.51 -5.46 6.03
N LEU A 20 -0.22 -4.28 5.45
CA LEU A 20 -0.32 -2.99 6.14
C LEU A 20 -1.76 -2.74 6.62
N LEU A 21 -2.75 -2.97 5.74
CA LEU A 21 -4.17 -2.81 6.06
C LEU A 21 -4.66 -3.78 7.15
N SER A 22 -3.97 -4.92 7.31
CA SER A 22 -4.27 -5.95 8.31
C SER A 22 -3.46 -5.81 9.61
N GLY A 23 -2.64 -4.76 9.76
CA GLY A 23 -1.80 -4.56 10.95
C GLY A 23 -0.73 -5.63 11.14
N ASP A 24 -0.30 -6.27 10.05
CA ASP A 24 0.67 -7.37 10.03
C ASP A 24 2.08 -6.94 9.62
N VAL A 25 2.29 -5.64 9.47
CA VAL A 25 3.57 -5.07 9.06
C VAL A 25 4.23 -4.34 10.21
N VAL A 26 5.52 -4.57 10.38
CA VAL A 26 6.40 -3.85 11.31
C VAL A 26 7.50 -3.18 10.51
N PHE A 27 7.68 -1.88 10.73
CA PHE A 27 8.82 -1.15 10.20
C PHE A 27 10.02 -1.34 11.11
N LEU A 28 11.15 -1.70 10.48
CA LEU A 28 12.47 -1.72 11.10
C LEU A 28 13.23 -0.48 10.66
N CYS A 29 13.39 0.48 11.58
CA CYS A 29 13.93 1.80 11.30
C CYS A 29 15.41 1.89 11.68
N GLY A 30 16.24 2.30 10.72
CA GLY A 30 17.63 2.69 10.94
C GLY A 30 17.84 4.20 11.00
N ALA A 31 19.11 4.61 11.08
CA ALA A 31 19.50 6.00 11.33
C ALA A 31 19.06 6.98 10.23
N GLY A 32 18.79 6.48 9.02
CA GLY A 32 18.26 7.27 7.91
C GLY A 32 16.86 7.83 8.14
N VAL A 33 16.09 7.31 9.11
CA VAL A 33 14.80 7.90 9.52
C VAL A 33 15.01 9.21 10.29
N SER A 34 16.04 9.25 11.14
CA SER A 34 16.45 10.43 11.93
C SER A 34 17.31 11.42 11.12
N ALA A 35 17.77 11.04 9.92
CA ALA A 35 18.54 11.91 9.04
C ALA A 35 17.66 13.01 8.40
N PRO A 36 18.21 14.20 8.09
CA PRO A 36 19.59 14.63 8.32
C PRO A 36 19.84 15.22 9.72
N GLN A 37 18.85 15.18 10.62
CA GLN A 37 18.90 15.86 11.92
C GLN A 37 19.88 15.21 12.90
N LEU A 38 20.01 13.88 12.83
CA LEU A 38 20.98 13.13 13.60
C LEU A 38 21.98 12.42 12.66
N PRO A 39 23.23 12.21 13.11
CA PRO A 39 24.23 11.55 12.29
C PRO A 39 23.92 10.06 12.12
N GLY A 40 24.19 9.53 10.92
CA GLY A 40 24.33 8.09 10.73
C GLY A 40 25.53 7.54 11.52
N PHE A 41 25.64 6.21 11.65
CA PHE A 41 26.60 5.58 12.56
C PHE A 41 28.06 6.01 12.32
N GLY A 42 28.53 6.07 11.07
CA GLY A 42 29.87 6.57 10.76
C GLY A 42 30.09 8.04 11.13
N GLY A 43 29.06 8.89 10.99
CA GLY A 43 29.09 10.28 11.43
C GLY A 43 29.14 10.41 12.96
N LEU A 44 28.42 9.53 13.65
CA LEU A 44 28.43 9.45 15.11
C LEU A 44 29.82 9.05 15.62
N VAL A 45 30.46 8.03 15.02
CA VAL A 45 31.83 7.62 15.38
C VAL A 45 32.82 8.77 15.18
N LYS A 46 32.81 9.44 14.02
CA LYS A 46 33.67 10.62 13.77
C LYS A 46 33.47 11.71 14.82
N SER A 47 32.22 12.03 15.12
CA SER A 47 31.87 13.07 16.10
C SER A 47 32.26 12.67 17.53
N CYS A 48 32.18 11.39 17.87
CA CYS A 48 32.62 10.87 19.16
C CYS A 48 34.14 11.02 19.36
N PHE A 49 34.96 10.67 18.35
CA PHE A 49 36.40 10.86 18.40
C PHE A 49 36.78 12.34 18.56
N ALA A 50 36.12 13.22 17.80
CA ALA A 50 36.30 14.66 17.91
C ALA A 50 35.91 15.18 19.31
N GLY A 51 34.76 14.73 19.85
CA GLY A 51 34.27 15.13 21.17
C GLY A 51 35.17 14.69 22.33
N LEU A 52 35.86 13.56 22.18
CA LEU A 52 36.84 13.07 23.15
C LEU A 52 38.25 13.65 22.93
N ASN A 53 38.45 14.44 21.86
CA ASN A 53 39.75 14.96 21.45
C ASN A 53 40.81 13.86 21.24
N VAL A 54 40.40 12.76 20.59
CA VAL A 54 41.25 11.60 20.32
C VAL A 54 41.29 11.34 18.82
N GLN A 55 42.45 10.95 18.30
CA GLN A 55 42.62 10.55 16.90
C GLN A 55 42.47 9.04 16.74
N MET A 56 41.98 8.61 15.57
CA MET A 56 41.98 7.20 15.18
C MET A 56 43.42 6.74 14.94
N ASN A 57 43.77 5.59 15.49
CA ASN A 57 45.03 4.92 15.12
C ASN A 57 44.91 4.28 13.72
N PRO A 58 46.01 3.80 13.09
CA PRO A 58 45.95 3.24 11.74
C PRO A 58 44.97 2.07 11.58
N SER A 59 44.85 1.20 12.59
CA SER A 59 43.92 0.07 12.56
C SER A 59 42.47 0.51 12.71
N GLU A 60 42.19 1.50 13.55
CA GLU A 60 40.87 2.14 13.71
C GLU A 60 40.46 2.86 12.42
N GLN A 61 41.39 3.55 11.76
CA GLN A 61 41.13 4.21 10.48
C GLN A 61 40.77 3.21 9.39
N GLN A 62 41.54 2.11 9.29
CA GLN A 62 41.23 1.03 8.33
C GLN A 62 39.86 0.41 8.60
N ALA A 63 39.54 0.09 9.85
CA ALA A 63 38.22 -0.45 10.22
C ALA A 63 37.09 0.55 9.92
N PHE A 64 37.33 1.85 10.13
CA PHE A 64 36.37 2.89 9.79
C PHE A 64 36.09 2.96 8.29
N ASP A 65 37.15 2.89 7.46
CA ASP A 65 37.05 2.93 6.00
C ASP A 65 36.35 1.67 5.45
N ASP A 66 36.47 0.53 6.15
CA ASP A 66 35.77 -0.72 5.89
C ASP A 66 34.33 -0.76 6.46
N TYR A 67 33.80 0.36 6.98
CA TYR A 67 32.46 0.48 7.58
C TYR A 67 32.24 -0.36 8.87
N ARG A 68 33.31 -0.82 9.53
CA ARG A 68 33.28 -1.62 10.79
C ARG A 68 33.28 -0.72 12.02
N TYR A 69 32.27 0.14 12.11
CA TYR A 69 32.18 1.22 13.11
C TYR A 69 32.13 0.72 14.56
N GLU A 70 31.49 -0.42 14.80
CA GLU A 70 31.40 -1.09 16.10
C GLU A 70 32.76 -1.61 16.58
N GLU A 71 33.64 -2.03 15.67
CA GLU A 71 35.02 -2.41 15.99
C GLU A 71 35.86 -1.19 16.35
N VAL A 72 35.65 -0.06 15.66
CA VAL A 72 36.33 1.21 15.94
C VAL A 72 35.99 1.69 17.36
N LEU A 73 34.70 1.71 17.72
CA LEU A 73 34.28 2.06 19.09
C LEU A 73 34.73 1.00 20.12
N GLY A 74 34.74 -0.27 19.76
CA GLY A 74 35.27 -1.34 20.61
C GLY A 74 36.79 -1.20 20.88
N SER A 75 37.56 -0.77 19.89
CA SER A 75 38.98 -0.41 20.06
C SER A 75 39.14 0.81 20.97
N LEU A 76 38.39 1.88 20.68
CA LEU A 76 38.42 3.12 21.46
C LEU A 76 38.11 2.86 22.94
N SER A 77 37.04 2.13 23.23
CA SER A 77 36.60 1.83 24.60
C SER A 77 37.66 1.09 25.43
N ARG A 78 38.49 0.24 24.82
CA ARG A 78 39.55 -0.52 25.52
C ARG A 78 40.78 0.31 25.83
N ARG A 79 41.02 1.41 25.09
CA ARG A 79 42.24 2.21 25.23
C ARG A 79 42.03 3.54 25.96
N ILE A 80 40.80 4.02 26.09
CA ILE A 80 40.49 5.18 26.92
C ILE A 80 40.39 4.80 28.39
N VAL A 81 40.72 5.75 29.27
CA VAL A 81 40.76 5.50 30.72
C VAL A 81 39.38 5.20 31.30
N ASP A 82 38.34 5.90 30.81
CA ASP A 82 36.97 5.73 31.25
C ASP A 82 36.04 5.47 30.04
N PRO A 83 35.66 4.20 29.78
CA PRO A 83 34.70 3.84 28.74
C PRO A 83 33.36 4.57 28.84
N THR A 84 32.97 4.98 30.05
CA THR A 84 31.74 5.72 30.31
C THR A 84 31.75 7.09 29.62
N GLN A 85 32.92 7.72 29.45
CA GLN A 85 33.02 8.99 28.73
C GLN A 85 32.62 8.86 27.26
N MET A 86 32.96 7.73 26.62
CA MET A 86 32.56 7.46 25.23
C MET A 86 31.04 7.37 25.12
N ILE A 87 30.38 6.61 26.01
CA ILE A 87 28.92 6.51 26.03
C ILE A 87 28.26 7.87 26.30
N ARG A 88 28.74 8.63 27.30
CA ARG A 88 28.24 9.99 27.57
C ARG A 88 28.37 10.93 26.37
N THR A 89 29.45 10.79 25.62
CA THR A 89 29.69 11.60 24.40
C THR A 89 28.72 11.22 23.30
N ILE A 90 28.48 9.92 23.09
CA ILE A 90 27.47 9.41 22.16
C ILE A 90 26.08 9.91 22.55
N VAL A 91 25.68 9.76 23.81
CA VAL A 91 24.38 10.21 24.33
C VAL A 91 24.19 11.70 24.11
N LYS A 92 25.23 12.52 24.34
CA LYS A 92 25.21 13.96 24.09
C LYS A 92 25.01 14.31 22.61
N LEU A 93 25.65 13.56 21.71
CA LEU A 93 25.56 13.77 20.26
C LEU A 93 24.21 13.35 19.66
N LEU A 94 23.49 12.47 20.36
CA LEU A 94 22.18 11.96 19.95
C LEU A 94 21.02 12.67 20.64
N GLN A 95 21.29 13.69 21.47
CA GLN A 95 20.23 14.50 22.04
C GLN A 95 19.42 15.17 20.92
N PRO A 96 18.09 15.24 21.08
CA PRO A 96 17.22 15.90 20.11
C PRO A 96 17.70 17.34 19.80
N PRO A 97 17.87 17.72 18.52
CA PRO A 97 18.23 19.09 18.19
C PRO A 97 17.10 20.08 18.54
N THR A 98 17.41 21.38 18.58
CA THR A 98 16.41 22.41 18.93
C THR A 98 15.30 22.55 17.89
N ASP A 99 15.63 22.44 16.59
CA ASP A 99 14.67 22.54 15.49
C ASP A 99 14.31 21.13 14.99
N LEU A 100 13.27 20.55 15.60
CA LEU A 100 12.84 19.17 15.34
C LEU A 100 11.83 19.09 14.19
N ASN A 101 12.19 18.33 13.17
CA ASN A 101 11.28 17.85 12.16
C ASN A 101 10.93 16.37 12.41
N LEU A 102 9.69 16.12 12.85
CA LEU A 102 9.22 14.77 13.17
C LEU A 102 8.34 14.15 12.07
N ASP A 103 8.29 14.73 10.87
CA ASP A 103 7.36 14.28 9.81
C ASP A 103 7.65 12.86 9.33
N ASN A 104 8.93 12.47 9.27
CA ASN A 104 9.34 11.11 8.92
C ASN A 104 8.86 10.12 9.99
N HIS A 105 9.14 10.41 11.27
CA HIS A 105 8.73 9.61 12.42
C HIS A 105 7.20 9.48 12.50
N ARG A 106 6.47 10.57 12.32
CA ARG A 106 5.00 10.57 12.22
C ARG A 106 4.52 9.68 11.09
N THR A 107 5.15 9.73 9.91
CA THR A 107 4.76 8.89 8.78
C THR A 107 4.94 7.40 9.10
N ILE A 108 6.05 7.02 9.74
CA ILE A 108 6.28 5.64 10.18
C ILE A 108 5.24 5.22 11.23
N LEU A 109 4.94 6.05 12.22
CA LEU A 109 3.92 5.76 13.25
C LEU A 109 2.53 5.50 12.66
N ARG A 110 2.19 6.17 11.55
CA ARG A 110 0.91 5.98 10.87
C ARG A 110 0.85 4.67 10.07
N LEU A 111 2.00 4.19 9.61
CA LEU A 111 2.12 2.96 8.82
C LEU A 111 2.31 1.71 9.69
N SER A 112 3.13 1.81 10.72
CA SER A 112 3.61 0.69 11.53
C SER A 112 2.81 0.56 12.81
N ARG A 113 1.67 -0.11 12.71
CA ARG A 113 0.71 -0.26 13.80
C ARG A 113 -0.05 -1.56 13.72
N ASN A 114 -0.56 -2.00 14.86
CA ASN A 114 -1.42 -3.17 14.95
C ASN A 114 -2.90 -2.82 14.62
N MET A 115 -3.76 -3.84 14.66
CA MET A 115 -5.21 -3.70 14.41
C MET A 115 -5.94 -2.82 15.44
N GLU A 116 -5.37 -2.64 16.62
CA GLU A 116 -5.88 -1.75 17.68
C GLU A 116 -5.37 -0.30 17.52
N ASN A 117 -4.66 -0.03 16.40
CA ASN A 117 -4.05 1.26 16.10
C ASN A 117 -2.96 1.68 17.10
N LEU A 118 -2.38 0.72 17.82
CA LEU A 118 -1.19 0.93 18.64
C LEU A 118 0.07 0.86 17.77
N PRO A 119 1.07 1.74 17.99
CA PRO A 119 2.35 1.66 17.31
C PRO A 119 2.97 0.28 17.45
N THR A 120 3.64 -0.21 16.41
CA THR A 120 4.45 -1.43 16.49
C THR A 120 5.66 -1.21 15.60
N ILE A 121 6.71 -0.63 16.15
CA ILE A 121 7.92 -0.23 15.42
C ILE A 121 9.12 -0.87 16.09
N VAL A 122 10.06 -1.35 15.28
CA VAL A 122 11.37 -1.78 15.74
C VAL A 122 12.40 -0.79 15.22
N THR A 123 13.34 -0.38 16.05
CA THR A 123 14.42 0.50 15.62
C THR A 123 15.76 0.08 16.20
N THR A 124 16.81 0.31 15.42
CA THR A 124 18.20 0.22 15.88
C THR A 124 18.75 1.59 16.29
N ASN A 125 17.94 2.65 16.21
CA ASN A 125 18.34 3.98 16.62
C ASN A 125 18.30 4.08 18.15
N PHE A 126 19.20 4.88 18.71
CA PHE A 126 19.25 5.10 20.15
C PHE A 126 18.45 6.34 20.58
N ASP A 127 18.16 7.25 19.65
CA ASP A 127 17.41 8.48 19.89
C ASP A 127 15.93 8.21 20.21
N THR A 128 15.25 9.20 20.77
CA THR A 128 13.84 9.11 21.20
C THR A 128 12.88 9.87 20.26
N LEU A 129 13.29 10.10 19.00
CA LEU A 129 12.51 10.95 18.08
C LEU A 129 11.18 10.30 17.68
N ILE A 130 11.10 8.96 17.66
CA ILE A 130 9.84 8.23 17.42
C ILE A 130 8.88 8.46 18.57
N GLU A 131 9.33 8.35 19.82
CA GLU A 131 8.51 8.63 21.00
C GLU A 131 8.08 10.10 21.06
N ARG A 132 8.97 11.04 20.76
CA ARG A 132 8.61 12.47 20.70
C ARG A 132 7.54 12.74 19.65
N ALA A 133 7.51 12.00 18.55
CA ALA A 133 6.48 12.12 17.53
C ALA A 133 5.08 11.63 18.02
N LEU A 134 5.02 10.89 19.13
CA LEU A 134 3.76 10.49 19.77
C LEU A 134 3.19 11.54 20.71
N LEU A 135 3.96 12.55 21.15
CA LEU A 135 3.50 13.59 22.10
C LEU A 135 2.28 14.38 21.61
N GLU A 136 2.06 14.46 20.30
CA GLU A 136 0.87 15.11 19.73
C GLU A 136 -0.42 14.31 19.94
N LYS A 137 -0.30 13.00 20.22
CA LYS A 137 -1.42 12.04 20.25
C LYS A 137 -1.62 11.37 21.61
N ALA A 138 -0.61 11.38 22.47
CA ALA A 138 -0.62 10.69 23.75
C ALA A 138 0.17 11.47 24.81
N GLU A 139 -0.21 11.29 26.07
CA GLU A 139 0.52 11.83 27.21
C GLU A 139 1.85 11.09 27.43
N ALA A 140 2.83 11.76 28.03
CA ALA A 140 4.16 11.22 28.27
C ALA A 140 4.15 9.87 28.99
N GLU A 141 3.29 9.69 30.00
CA GLU A 141 3.16 8.43 30.74
C GLU A 141 2.71 7.27 29.86
N SER A 142 1.77 7.53 28.93
CA SER A 142 1.33 6.52 27.97
C SER A 142 2.44 6.18 26.98
N ILE A 143 3.21 7.17 26.52
CA ILE A 143 4.35 6.96 25.63
C ILE A 143 5.44 6.14 26.33
N ARG A 144 5.73 6.43 27.59
CA ARG A 144 6.67 5.66 28.41
C ARG A 144 6.29 4.19 28.47
N SER A 145 5.02 3.88 28.71
CA SER A 145 4.51 2.50 28.74
C SER A 145 4.62 1.76 27.40
N LEU A 146 4.84 2.48 26.30
CA LEU A 146 4.97 1.95 24.94
C LEU A 146 6.43 1.91 24.46
N SER A 147 7.41 2.41 25.23
CA SER A 147 8.82 2.42 24.83
C SER A 147 9.57 1.26 25.50
N PHE A 148 10.05 0.33 24.68
CA PHE A 148 10.77 -0.87 25.11
C PHE A 148 12.19 -0.84 24.56
N ALA A 149 13.16 -1.36 25.31
CA ALA A 149 14.57 -1.28 24.90
C ALA A 149 15.42 -2.43 25.45
N GLY A 150 16.42 -2.84 24.67
CA GLY A 150 17.41 -3.82 25.11
C GLY A 150 16.81 -5.21 25.34
N GLN A 151 16.89 -5.74 26.57
CA GLN A 151 16.42 -7.10 26.89
C GLN A 151 14.94 -7.15 27.30
N ASP A 152 14.33 -6.00 27.61
CA ASP A 152 12.93 -5.91 28.04
C ASP A 152 12.01 -5.68 26.83
N LEU A 153 12.08 -6.60 25.85
CA LEU A 153 11.32 -6.50 24.61
C LEU A 153 10.03 -7.32 24.70
N PRO A 154 8.89 -6.78 24.22
CA PRO A 154 7.66 -7.56 24.14
C PRO A 154 7.85 -8.71 23.13
N ALA A 155 7.38 -9.90 23.50
CA ALA A 155 7.55 -11.09 22.65
C ALA A 155 6.76 -10.95 21.34
N PRO A 156 7.42 -11.04 20.16
CA PRO A 156 6.73 -11.01 18.87
C PRO A 156 5.65 -12.08 18.76
N GLY A 157 4.50 -11.72 18.21
CA GLY A 157 3.34 -12.62 18.07
C GLY A 157 2.50 -12.83 19.34
N SER A 158 2.90 -12.26 20.48
CA SER A 158 2.04 -12.23 21.67
C SER A 158 0.90 -11.20 21.53
N ALA A 159 -0.17 -11.35 22.33
CA ALA A 159 -1.30 -10.42 22.31
C ALA A 159 -0.90 -8.98 22.71
N GLY A 160 0.14 -8.83 23.54
CA GLY A 160 0.67 -7.54 23.97
C GLY A 160 1.80 -7.00 23.08
N PHE A 161 2.08 -7.63 21.94
CA PHE A 161 3.16 -7.18 21.06
C PHE A 161 2.81 -5.83 20.41
N GLY A 162 3.54 -4.79 20.80
CA GLY A 162 3.36 -3.42 20.34
C GLY A 162 4.34 -2.48 21.03
N GLY A 163 4.32 -1.21 20.64
CA GLY A 163 5.19 -0.15 21.13
C GLY A 163 6.29 0.28 20.16
N VAL A 164 7.17 1.14 20.67
CA VAL A 164 8.43 1.55 20.05
C VAL A 164 9.55 0.72 20.67
N ILE A 165 10.17 -0.14 19.86
CA ILE A 165 11.05 -1.21 20.34
C ILE A 165 12.48 -0.91 19.89
N HIS A 166 13.34 -0.50 20.83
CA HIS A 166 14.75 -0.20 20.60
C HIS A 166 15.61 -1.45 20.75
N LEU A 167 15.85 -2.12 19.63
CA LEU A 167 16.64 -3.34 19.57
C LEU A 167 18.08 -3.11 20.03
N HIS A 168 18.64 -1.92 19.87
CA HIS A 168 20.02 -1.61 20.28
C HIS A 168 20.10 -0.77 21.56
N GLY A 169 18.98 -0.62 22.27
CA GLY A 169 18.88 0.26 23.43
C GLY A 169 18.56 1.71 23.07
N ARG A 170 18.24 2.51 24.09
CA ARG A 170 17.75 3.88 23.96
C ARG A 170 18.44 4.83 24.95
N ILE A 171 18.66 6.08 24.54
CA ILE A 171 19.14 7.15 25.41
C ILE A 171 18.03 7.66 26.33
N ALA A 172 18.39 8.28 27.46
CA ALA A 172 17.39 8.91 28.32
C ALA A 172 16.69 10.10 27.62
N ASP A 173 15.42 10.30 27.97
CA ASP A 173 14.65 11.49 27.58
C ASP A 173 13.89 12.02 28.79
N GLN A 174 14.28 13.21 29.24
CA GLN A 174 13.73 13.83 30.45
C GLN A 174 12.29 14.30 30.25
N ASP A 175 11.93 14.72 29.04
CA ASP A 175 10.57 15.22 28.74
C ASP A 175 9.55 14.08 28.75
N LEU A 176 10.01 12.86 28.49
CA LEU A 176 9.20 11.64 28.41
C LEU A 176 9.35 10.73 29.64
N ASP A 177 10.16 11.12 30.62
CA ASP A 177 10.55 10.29 31.78
C ASP A 177 11.06 8.89 31.37
N LEU A 178 11.87 8.87 30.30
CA LEU A 178 12.46 7.65 29.76
C LEU A 178 13.89 7.48 30.27
N ASP A 179 14.15 6.35 30.92
CA ASP A 179 15.48 6.00 31.41
C ASP A 179 16.44 5.57 30.29
N GLU A 180 17.74 5.82 30.47
CA GLU A 180 18.79 5.30 29.60
C GLU A 180 18.95 3.79 29.80
N THR A 181 19.07 3.04 28.70
CA THR A 181 19.37 1.61 28.75
C THR A 181 20.78 1.31 28.27
N SER A 182 21.26 0.07 28.49
CA SER A 182 22.52 -0.38 27.88
C SER A 182 22.45 -0.32 26.36
N LEU A 183 23.40 0.38 25.74
CA LEU A 183 23.46 0.56 24.28
C LEU A 183 24.31 -0.52 23.60
N VAL A 184 23.85 -1.00 22.46
CA VAL A 184 24.58 -1.92 21.59
C VAL A 184 25.38 -1.11 20.57
N VAL A 185 26.57 -0.63 20.96
CA VAL A 185 27.38 0.29 20.13
C VAL A 185 28.78 -0.23 19.80
N THR A 186 29.32 -1.18 20.59
CA THR A 186 30.65 -1.77 20.36
C THR A 186 30.54 -3.21 19.88
N SER A 187 31.59 -3.72 19.24
CA SER A 187 31.69 -5.13 18.85
C SER A 187 31.46 -6.11 20.01
N ALA A 188 31.84 -5.76 21.25
CA ALA A 188 31.56 -6.56 22.44
C ALA A 188 30.06 -6.58 22.79
N ASN A 189 29.35 -5.45 22.66
CA ASN A 189 27.91 -5.41 22.89
C ASN A 189 27.14 -6.20 21.82
N TYR A 190 27.56 -6.09 20.56
CA TYR A 190 26.99 -6.87 19.47
C TYR A 190 27.21 -8.38 19.67
N GLY A 191 28.44 -8.78 20.03
CA GLY A 191 28.74 -10.17 20.36
C GLY A 191 27.90 -10.69 21.52
N ASP A 192 27.58 -9.85 22.50
CA ASP A 192 26.66 -10.23 23.57
C ASP A 192 25.22 -10.40 23.06
N ALA A 193 24.67 -9.37 22.42
CA ALA A 193 23.26 -9.30 22.04
C ALA A 193 22.87 -10.33 20.99
N TYR A 194 23.73 -10.59 20.00
CA TYR A 194 23.45 -11.47 18.87
C TYR A 194 24.01 -12.88 19.03
N MET A 195 25.06 -13.09 19.84
CA MET A 195 25.73 -14.40 19.96
C MET A 195 25.66 -15.00 21.36
N ARG A 196 26.26 -14.35 22.37
CA ARG A 196 26.41 -14.95 23.72
C ARG A 196 25.08 -15.13 24.43
N SER A 197 24.30 -14.06 24.52
CA SER A 197 22.95 -14.09 25.08
C SER A 197 21.89 -14.30 23.99
N GLY A 198 22.19 -13.84 22.77
CA GLY A 198 21.38 -14.08 21.57
C GLY A 198 19.95 -13.57 21.66
N TRP A 199 19.65 -12.60 22.53
CA TRP A 199 18.28 -12.07 22.68
C TRP A 199 17.85 -11.29 21.43
N ALA A 200 18.74 -10.53 20.80
CA ALA A 200 18.42 -9.75 19.59
C ALA A 200 18.14 -10.68 18.41
N SER A 201 18.97 -11.73 18.25
CA SER A 201 18.77 -12.75 17.21
C SER A 201 17.43 -13.46 17.38
N ARG A 202 17.12 -13.95 18.60
CA ARG A 202 15.84 -14.62 18.89
C ARG A 202 14.64 -13.72 18.60
N PHE A 203 14.69 -12.47 19.06
CA PHE A 203 13.65 -11.48 18.79
C PHE A 203 13.41 -11.29 17.28
N LEU A 204 14.47 -11.13 16.48
CA LEU A 204 14.34 -10.95 15.03
C LEU A 204 13.77 -12.19 14.34
N PHE A 205 14.14 -13.41 14.77
CA PHE A 205 13.55 -14.64 14.23
C PHE A 205 12.04 -14.72 14.54
N ASP A 206 11.64 -14.47 15.77
CA ASP A 206 10.23 -14.49 16.18
C ASP A 206 9.43 -13.39 15.45
N LEU A 207 10.05 -12.23 15.21
CA LEU A 207 9.46 -11.14 14.45
C LEU A 207 9.18 -11.54 12.99
N CYS A 208 10.16 -12.14 12.29
CA CYS A 208 9.99 -12.56 10.90
C CYS A 208 8.97 -13.69 10.71
N ARG A 209 8.70 -14.50 11.75
CA ARG A 209 7.63 -15.52 11.70
C ARG A 209 6.24 -14.92 11.94
N SER A 210 6.16 -13.87 12.74
CA SER A 210 4.89 -13.28 13.17
C SER A 210 4.43 -12.11 12.29
N LYS A 211 5.35 -11.34 11.71
CA LYS A 211 5.07 -10.08 11.00
C LYS A 211 5.90 -9.94 9.73
N THR A 212 5.30 -9.29 8.73
CA THR A 212 6.01 -8.81 7.54
C THR A 212 6.88 -7.62 7.95
N ILE A 213 8.17 -7.62 7.59
CA ILE A 213 9.09 -6.55 7.98
C ILE A 213 9.32 -5.60 6.80
N VAL A 214 9.31 -4.29 7.07
CA VAL A 214 9.75 -3.26 6.10
C VAL A 214 10.92 -2.49 6.69
N ILE A 215 12.10 -2.67 6.09
CA ILE A 215 13.33 -1.97 6.49
C ILE A 215 13.36 -0.58 5.83
N VAL A 216 13.59 0.45 6.65
CA VAL A 216 13.66 1.85 6.20
C VAL A 216 14.82 2.59 6.85
N GLY A 217 15.55 3.40 6.07
CA GLY A 217 16.65 4.21 6.58
C GLY A 217 17.83 3.39 7.12
N TYR A 218 17.95 2.14 6.71
CA TYR A 218 18.99 1.22 7.16
C TYR A 218 20.09 1.09 6.10
N SER A 219 21.35 1.27 6.49
CA SER A 219 22.47 0.87 5.64
C SER A 219 22.83 -0.57 5.99
N ALA A 220 22.94 -1.46 4.99
CA ALA A 220 23.32 -2.87 5.17
C ALA A 220 24.76 -3.11 5.71
N GLY A 221 25.36 -2.12 6.38
CA GLY A 221 26.71 -2.16 6.92
C GLY A 221 26.83 -2.87 8.27
N ASP A 222 25.73 -3.02 9.03
CA ASP A 222 25.72 -3.78 10.28
C ASP A 222 25.92 -5.27 10.00
N ALA A 223 27.10 -5.80 10.37
CA ALA A 223 27.47 -7.17 10.08
C ALA A 223 26.54 -8.21 10.75
N PRO A 224 26.22 -8.11 12.06
CA PRO A 224 25.24 -8.97 12.72
C PRO A 224 23.86 -9.02 12.04
N PHE A 225 23.31 -7.87 11.66
CA PHE A 225 22.00 -7.84 10.99
C PHE A 225 22.05 -8.47 9.59
N ARG A 226 23.12 -8.22 8.83
CA ARG A 226 23.36 -8.86 7.53
C ARG A 226 23.49 -10.39 7.66
N TYR A 227 24.19 -10.88 8.69
CA TYR A 227 24.26 -12.32 8.95
C TYR A 227 22.91 -12.91 9.32
N PHE A 228 22.09 -12.22 10.11
CA PHE A 228 20.73 -12.64 10.39
C PHE A 228 19.91 -12.83 9.10
N LEU A 229 19.96 -11.86 8.18
CA LEU A 229 19.26 -11.96 6.90
C LEU A 229 19.77 -13.12 6.02
N ASN A 230 21.07 -13.42 6.05
CA ASN A 230 21.62 -14.60 5.36
C ASN A 230 21.12 -15.92 5.94
N VAL A 231 21.06 -16.01 7.28
CA VAL A 231 20.53 -17.21 7.95
C VAL A 231 19.05 -17.38 7.61
N LEU A 232 18.28 -16.29 7.62
CA LEU A 232 16.87 -16.29 7.25
C LEU A 232 16.65 -16.81 5.83
N GLU A 233 17.52 -16.46 4.86
CA GLU A 233 17.40 -16.96 3.49
C GLU A 233 17.60 -18.47 3.41
N ALA A 234 18.65 -18.98 4.07
CA ALA A 234 18.92 -20.42 4.11
C ALA A 234 17.79 -21.21 4.78
N ASP A 235 17.06 -20.57 5.70
CA ASP A 235 15.98 -21.18 6.46
C ASP A 235 14.60 -21.07 5.79
N ARG A 236 14.43 -20.27 4.72
CA ARG A 236 13.16 -20.18 3.96
C ARG A 236 12.71 -21.53 3.41
N GLU A 237 13.63 -22.38 2.95
CA GLU A 237 13.29 -23.72 2.47
C GLU A 237 12.74 -24.62 3.59
N ARG A 238 13.15 -24.37 4.84
CA ARG A 238 12.79 -25.18 6.01
C ARG A 238 11.55 -24.66 6.73
N PHE A 239 11.34 -23.35 6.70
CA PHE A 239 10.27 -22.66 7.41
C PHE A 239 9.40 -21.87 6.43
N PRO A 240 8.40 -22.53 5.81
CA PRO A 240 7.50 -21.88 4.85
C PRO A 240 6.58 -20.84 5.50
N ASP A 241 6.56 -20.75 6.83
CA ASP A 241 5.80 -19.76 7.60
C ASP A 241 6.52 -18.42 7.77
N LEU A 242 7.78 -18.29 7.30
CA LEU A 242 8.50 -17.02 7.30
C LEU A 242 7.77 -15.98 6.42
N ARG A 243 7.51 -14.81 7.01
CA ARG A 243 6.88 -13.70 6.31
C ARG A 243 7.91 -12.99 5.41
N PRO A 244 7.47 -12.31 4.34
CA PRO A 244 8.36 -11.51 3.51
C PRO A 244 9.06 -10.40 4.32
N VAL A 245 10.30 -10.10 3.93
CA VAL A 245 11.06 -8.96 4.42
C VAL A 245 11.30 -8.04 3.22
N TYR A 246 10.88 -6.79 3.33
CA TYR A 246 11.06 -5.77 2.31
C TYR A 246 12.11 -4.75 2.76
N ALA A 247 12.87 -4.17 1.84
CA ALA A 247 13.73 -3.02 2.13
C ALA A 247 13.48 -1.90 1.13
N LEU A 248 13.25 -0.68 1.65
CA LEU A 248 13.20 0.52 0.83
C LEU A 248 14.63 0.91 0.46
N ASP A 249 14.97 0.76 -0.81
CA ASP A 249 16.34 0.95 -1.31
C ASP A 249 16.43 2.11 -2.28
N ALA A 250 17.40 2.98 -2.07
CA ALA A 250 17.56 4.19 -2.87
C ALA A 250 18.59 3.94 -3.98
N VAL A 251 18.18 4.15 -5.23
CA VAL A 251 18.98 3.92 -6.43
C VAL A 251 19.12 5.20 -7.25
N ASP A 252 20.16 5.27 -8.09
CA ASP A 252 20.35 6.38 -9.02
C ASP A 252 19.46 6.27 -10.25
N ASP A 253 19.38 5.09 -10.84
CA ASP A 253 18.44 4.71 -11.88
C ASP A 253 17.88 3.34 -11.57
N ARG A 254 16.56 3.18 -11.55
CA ARG A 254 15.90 1.88 -11.30
C ARG A 254 16.11 0.86 -12.42
N ASN A 255 16.52 1.30 -13.60
CA ASN A 255 16.85 0.42 -14.72
C ASN A 255 18.26 -0.14 -14.62
N GLU A 256 19.12 0.50 -13.83
CA GLU A 256 20.45 0.00 -13.49
C GLU A 256 20.29 -0.91 -12.26
N GLY A 257 20.17 -2.22 -12.50
CA GLY A 257 19.88 -3.19 -11.44
C GLY A 257 20.89 -3.11 -10.30
N ASP A 258 20.47 -2.61 -9.14
CA ASP A 258 21.31 -2.53 -7.96
C ASP A 258 21.30 -3.86 -7.18
N VAL A 259 22.49 -4.29 -6.76
CA VAL A 259 22.84 -5.63 -6.27
C VAL A 259 22.82 -5.67 -4.73
N ARG A 260 22.56 -4.53 -4.07
CA ARG A 260 22.79 -4.36 -2.62
C ARG A 260 22.04 -5.37 -1.74
N TRP A 261 20.81 -5.70 -2.11
CA TRP A 261 19.96 -6.64 -1.36
C TRP A 261 19.76 -7.98 -2.07
N SER A 262 20.26 -8.13 -3.32
CA SER A 262 19.95 -9.29 -4.17
C SER A 262 20.54 -10.62 -3.66
N THR A 263 21.43 -10.57 -2.67
CA THR A 263 22.04 -11.74 -2.04
C THR A 263 21.47 -12.05 -0.65
N LEU A 264 20.55 -11.20 -0.16
CA LEU A 264 19.94 -11.30 1.16
C LEU A 264 18.48 -11.74 1.03
N ALA A 265 17.88 -12.26 2.11
CA ALA A 265 16.48 -12.69 2.18
C ALA A 265 15.44 -11.58 2.08
N VAL A 266 15.72 -10.52 1.33
CA VAL A 266 15.02 -9.26 1.35
C VAL A 266 14.56 -8.93 -0.07
N GLU A 267 13.29 -8.58 -0.20
CA GLU A 267 12.72 -8.08 -1.44
C GLU A 267 12.94 -6.55 -1.50
N PRO A 268 13.86 -6.05 -2.35
CA PRO A 268 14.08 -4.61 -2.46
C PRO A 268 12.87 -3.94 -3.10
N ILE A 269 12.48 -2.79 -2.55
CA ILE A 269 11.50 -1.86 -3.10
C ILE A 269 12.27 -0.60 -3.49
N PRO A 270 12.76 -0.51 -4.73
CA PRO A 270 13.64 0.56 -5.14
C PRO A 270 12.88 1.87 -5.37
N TYR A 271 13.53 2.99 -5.06
CA TYR A 271 13.08 4.34 -5.39
C TYR A 271 14.29 5.20 -5.80
N GLU A 272 14.04 6.23 -6.60
CA GLU A 272 15.10 7.09 -7.12
C GLU A 272 15.43 8.23 -6.16
N TYR A 273 16.71 8.55 -6.05
CA TYR A 273 17.14 9.79 -5.43
C TYR A 273 16.63 10.99 -6.23
N VAL A 274 16.14 12.00 -5.52
CA VAL A 274 15.88 13.31 -6.10
C VAL A 274 17.07 14.20 -5.79
N GLN A 275 17.52 15.00 -6.74
CA GLN A 275 18.54 16.01 -6.46
C GLN A 275 17.90 17.23 -5.82
N ASP A 276 18.45 17.66 -4.70
CA ASP A 276 18.12 18.95 -4.10
C ASP A 276 18.52 20.07 -5.07
N PRO A 277 17.58 20.93 -5.50
CA PRO A 277 17.86 22.01 -6.45
C PRO A 277 18.87 23.04 -5.95
N GLU A 278 18.98 23.24 -4.64
CA GLU A 278 19.85 24.24 -4.03
C GLU A 278 21.22 23.66 -3.67
N THR A 279 21.25 22.43 -3.14
CA THR A 279 22.49 21.83 -2.62
C THR A 279 23.12 20.79 -3.53
N GLY A 280 22.39 20.30 -4.55
CA GLY A 280 22.81 19.21 -5.43
C GLY A 280 22.93 17.85 -4.72
N LYS A 281 22.56 17.76 -3.43
CA LYS A 281 22.62 16.52 -2.67
C LYS A 281 21.48 15.59 -3.05
N LYS A 282 21.77 14.29 -3.06
CA LYS A 282 20.76 13.25 -3.20
C LYS A 282 19.87 13.22 -1.96
N ILE A 283 18.57 13.37 -2.14
CA ILE A 283 17.57 13.38 -1.07
C ILE A 283 16.51 12.29 -1.29
N HIS A 284 15.98 11.76 -0.19
CA HIS A 284 14.99 10.67 -0.17
C HIS A 284 13.54 11.19 -0.23
N SER A 285 13.30 12.35 -0.85
CA SER A 285 12.01 13.05 -0.80
C SER A 285 10.88 12.27 -1.47
N ALA A 286 11.16 11.57 -2.58
CA ALA A 286 10.20 10.74 -3.29
C ALA A 286 9.67 9.59 -2.40
N MET A 287 10.55 8.90 -1.67
CA MET A 287 10.17 7.86 -0.72
C MET A 287 9.23 8.41 0.36
N TRP A 288 9.61 9.50 1.04
CA TRP A 288 8.82 10.06 2.13
C TRP A 288 7.47 10.61 1.67
N ARG A 289 7.42 11.25 0.48
CA ARG A 289 6.18 11.70 -0.17
C ARG A 289 5.21 10.52 -0.37
N ASP A 290 5.72 9.42 -0.89
CA ASP A 290 4.90 8.27 -1.28
C ASP A 290 4.51 7.41 -0.07
N LEU A 291 5.39 7.27 0.94
CA LEU A 291 5.03 6.69 2.24
C LEU A 291 3.93 7.48 2.94
N ARG A 292 3.90 8.81 2.81
CA ARG A 292 2.81 9.62 3.38
C ARG A 292 1.46 9.33 2.73
N LYS A 293 1.43 9.20 1.39
CA LYS A 293 0.23 8.77 0.66
C LYS A 293 -0.18 7.35 1.01
N LEU A 294 0.79 6.45 1.20
CA LEU A 294 0.53 5.09 1.69
C LEU A 294 -0.11 5.13 3.09
N ALA A 295 0.39 5.99 3.98
CA ALA A 295 -0.15 6.16 5.32
C ALA A 295 -1.61 6.64 5.28
N ASP A 296 -1.98 7.53 4.35
CA ASP A 296 -3.34 8.02 4.18
C ASP A 296 -4.34 6.89 3.85
N VAL A 297 -3.95 5.93 3.01
CA VAL A 297 -4.81 4.78 2.67
C VAL A 297 -4.80 3.73 3.78
N VAL A 298 -3.69 3.55 4.49
CA VAL A 298 -3.63 2.63 5.63
C VAL A 298 -4.49 3.13 6.79
N GLU A 299 -4.57 4.44 7.02
CA GLU A 299 -5.43 5.08 8.03
C GLU A 299 -6.91 5.09 7.71
N ARG A 300 -7.23 5.44 6.48
CA ARG A 300 -8.63 5.61 6.08
C ARG A 300 -8.89 4.86 4.78
N PRO A 301 -8.84 3.51 4.77
CA PRO A 301 -8.85 2.74 3.53
C PRO A 301 -10.06 3.03 2.65
N ARG A 302 -11.24 3.18 3.26
CA ARG A 302 -12.49 3.42 2.52
C ARG A 302 -12.59 4.83 1.96
N SER A 303 -12.33 5.88 2.75
CA SER A 303 -12.48 7.25 2.26
C SER A 303 -11.39 7.61 1.27
N THR A 304 -10.12 7.28 1.59
CA THR A 304 -8.97 7.59 0.74
C THR A 304 -9.10 6.92 -0.63
N ARG A 305 -9.50 5.64 -0.69
CA ARG A 305 -9.72 4.95 -1.98
C ARG A 305 -10.86 5.59 -2.80
N ARG A 306 -11.93 6.04 -2.15
CA ARG A 306 -13.05 6.72 -2.84
C ARG A 306 -12.64 8.09 -3.36
N GLU A 307 -11.89 8.85 -2.58
CA GLU A 307 -11.33 10.15 -2.97
C GLU A 307 -10.40 10.01 -4.18
N TRP A 308 -9.44 9.08 -4.13
CA TRP A 308 -8.53 8.83 -5.24
C TRP A 308 -9.27 8.37 -6.51
N ALA A 309 -10.21 7.43 -6.38
CA ALA A 309 -11.01 6.99 -7.53
C ALA A 309 -11.80 8.15 -8.13
N HIS A 310 -12.37 9.03 -7.30
CA HIS A 310 -13.13 10.19 -7.77
C HIS A 310 -12.23 11.18 -8.52
N GLU A 311 -11.10 11.56 -7.93
CA GLU A 311 -10.17 12.54 -8.51
C GLU A 311 -9.59 12.07 -9.85
N ILE A 312 -9.30 10.78 -9.99
CA ILE A 312 -8.76 10.24 -11.24
C ILE A 312 -9.86 10.14 -12.31
N LEU A 313 -11.02 9.56 -11.99
CA LEU A 313 -12.09 9.31 -12.98
C LEU A 313 -12.78 10.59 -13.48
N LYS A 314 -12.66 11.69 -12.75
CA LYS A 314 -13.15 13.00 -13.17
C LYS A 314 -12.28 13.62 -14.28
N LYS A 315 -11.02 13.20 -14.42
CA LYS A 315 -10.14 13.61 -15.52
C LYS A 315 -10.61 12.96 -16.83
N GLY A 316 -10.32 13.62 -17.95
CA GLY A 316 -10.46 12.98 -19.26
C GLY A 316 -9.44 11.87 -19.41
N TYR A 317 -9.81 10.75 -20.05
CA TYR A 317 -8.93 9.59 -20.18
C TYR A 317 -7.60 9.95 -20.84
N ASN A 318 -7.65 10.78 -21.89
CA ASN A 318 -6.47 11.26 -22.63
C ASN A 318 -5.55 12.21 -21.84
N THR A 319 -6.00 12.70 -20.67
CA THR A 319 -5.20 13.57 -19.79
C THR A 319 -4.65 12.83 -18.57
N ALA A 320 -5.06 11.59 -18.35
CA ALA A 320 -4.60 10.78 -17.23
C ALA A 320 -3.14 10.36 -17.43
N SER A 321 -2.35 10.42 -16.37
CA SER A 321 -0.97 9.94 -16.40
C SER A 321 -0.91 8.42 -16.33
N GLN A 322 0.24 7.82 -16.64
CA GLN A 322 0.45 6.38 -16.44
C GLN A 322 0.26 5.98 -14.95
N GLU A 323 0.63 6.87 -14.02
CA GLU A 323 0.42 6.69 -12.58
C GLU A 323 -1.07 6.60 -12.23
N ASP A 324 -1.89 7.46 -12.83
CA ASP A 324 -3.36 7.43 -12.67
C ASP A 324 -3.94 6.08 -13.13
N LEU A 325 -3.45 5.56 -14.26
CA LEU A 325 -3.89 4.26 -14.80
C LEU A 325 -3.50 3.10 -13.89
N ASP A 326 -2.27 3.07 -13.39
CA ASP A 326 -1.80 2.00 -12.50
C ASP A 326 -2.46 2.06 -11.12
N HIS A 327 -2.76 3.26 -10.62
CA HIS A 327 -3.62 3.45 -9.45
C HIS A 327 -5.03 2.89 -9.66
N LEU A 328 -5.68 3.17 -10.78
CA LEU A 328 -7.02 2.64 -11.05
C LEU A 328 -7.01 1.11 -11.16
N LYS A 329 -5.98 0.52 -11.77
CA LYS A 329 -5.82 -0.94 -11.80
C LYS A 329 -5.79 -1.49 -10.38
N TRP A 330 -4.99 -0.91 -9.48
CA TRP A 330 -4.94 -1.35 -8.08
C TRP A 330 -6.27 -1.12 -7.35
N LEU A 331 -6.94 0.02 -7.56
CA LEU A 331 -8.18 0.38 -6.86
C LEU A 331 -9.35 -0.58 -7.16
N PHE A 332 -9.46 -1.02 -8.42
CA PHE A 332 -10.56 -1.84 -8.93
C PHE A 332 -10.21 -3.32 -9.12
N ALA A 333 -8.94 -3.71 -8.99
CA ALA A 333 -8.53 -5.11 -9.03
C ALA A 333 -9.26 -5.93 -7.96
N ASP A 334 -10.04 -6.91 -8.40
CA ASP A 334 -10.80 -7.85 -7.57
C ASP A 334 -11.72 -7.21 -6.51
N ARG A 335 -12.05 -5.92 -6.68
CA ARG A 335 -12.81 -5.12 -5.69
C ARG A 335 -13.98 -4.40 -6.36
N ARG A 336 -15.19 -4.57 -5.80
CA ARG A 336 -16.44 -3.99 -6.35
C ARG A 336 -16.99 -2.81 -5.55
N ASP A 337 -16.26 -2.35 -4.54
CA ASP A 337 -16.72 -1.34 -3.57
C ASP A 337 -16.76 0.08 -4.14
N LEU A 338 -16.04 0.33 -5.24
CA LEU A 338 -15.86 1.65 -5.84
C LEU A 338 -16.78 1.93 -7.04
N TRP A 339 -17.59 0.97 -7.51
CA TRP A 339 -18.47 1.18 -8.67
C TRP A 339 -19.45 2.33 -8.49
N SER A 340 -19.99 2.51 -7.28
CA SER A 340 -20.86 3.65 -6.96
C SER A 340 -20.19 5.01 -7.11
N VAL A 341 -18.86 5.07 -6.90
CA VAL A 341 -18.05 6.28 -7.12
C VAL A 341 -17.78 6.45 -8.60
N ALA A 342 -17.36 5.38 -9.29
CA ALA A 342 -17.09 5.39 -10.72
C ALA A 342 -18.29 5.91 -11.52
N ILE A 343 -19.48 5.40 -11.23
CA ILE A 343 -20.74 5.85 -11.86
C ILE A 343 -20.89 7.37 -11.77
N LYS A 344 -20.61 7.98 -10.62
CA LYS A 344 -20.80 9.43 -10.44
C LYS A 344 -19.61 10.28 -10.91
N ALA A 345 -18.42 9.71 -10.94
CA ALA A 345 -17.17 10.44 -11.16
C ALA A 345 -16.74 10.46 -12.64
N ILE A 346 -17.05 9.40 -13.39
CA ILE A 346 -16.62 9.27 -14.79
C ILE A 346 -17.20 10.41 -15.62
N ALA A 347 -16.32 11.31 -16.06
CA ALA A 347 -16.66 12.37 -16.99
C ALA A 347 -16.47 11.94 -18.46
N ASP A 348 -15.53 11.03 -18.70
CA ASP A 348 -15.13 10.56 -20.03
C ASP A 348 -15.48 9.07 -20.23
N PRO A 349 -16.36 8.72 -21.18
CA PRO A 349 -16.73 7.32 -21.44
C PRO A 349 -15.58 6.39 -21.83
N GLU A 350 -14.45 6.93 -22.31
CA GLU A 350 -13.27 6.11 -22.67
C GLU A 350 -12.72 5.31 -21.47
N TRP A 351 -13.02 5.75 -20.24
CA TRP A 351 -12.72 4.98 -19.03
C TRP A 351 -13.34 3.58 -19.03
N PHE A 352 -14.51 3.38 -19.66
CA PHE A 352 -15.16 2.07 -19.75
C PHE A 352 -14.35 1.10 -20.63
N ASP A 353 -13.77 1.60 -21.72
CA ASP A 353 -12.89 0.80 -22.57
C ASP A 353 -11.63 0.42 -21.81
N PHE A 354 -11.05 1.33 -21.02
CA PHE A 354 -9.92 1.03 -20.14
C PHE A 354 -10.24 -0.08 -19.13
N PHE A 355 -11.38 0.00 -18.42
CA PHE A 355 -11.79 -1.06 -17.47
C PHE A 355 -11.93 -2.42 -18.14
N ALA A 356 -12.49 -2.43 -19.34
CA ALA A 356 -12.64 -3.62 -20.15
C ALA A 356 -11.31 -4.20 -20.65
N GLN A 357 -10.43 -3.36 -21.21
CA GLN A 357 -9.14 -3.78 -21.77
C GLN A 357 -8.21 -4.28 -20.66
N SER A 358 -8.26 -3.62 -19.49
CA SER A 358 -7.49 -4.00 -18.29
C SER A 358 -8.11 -5.16 -17.52
N LYS A 359 -9.25 -5.71 -17.96
CA LYS A 359 -9.99 -6.81 -17.30
C LYS A 359 -10.30 -6.54 -15.82
N LEU A 360 -10.63 -5.29 -15.49
CA LEU A 360 -10.93 -4.86 -14.10
C LEU A 360 -12.37 -5.20 -13.67
N TRP A 361 -13.20 -5.66 -14.60
CA TRP A 361 -14.57 -6.08 -14.35
C TRP A 361 -14.99 -7.21 -15.28
N ASN A 362 -16.08 -7.90 -14.94
CA ASN A 362 -16.74 -8.86 -15.82
C ASN A 362 -17.91 -8.19 -16.57
N ASP A 363 -18.48 -8.87 -17.56
CA ASP A 363 -19.57 -8.32 -18.37
C ASP A 363 -20.85 -8.03 -17.56
N HIS A 364 -21.07 -8.73 -16.44
CA HIS A 364 -22.20 -8.47 -15.55
C HIS A 364 -22.03 -7.14 -14.81
N ASP A 365 -20.85 -6.91 -14.22
CA ASP A 365 -20.52 -5.64 -13.55
C ASP A 365 -20.52 -4.48 -14.57
N ALA A 366 -19.93 -4.68 -15.75
CA ALA A 366 -19.93 -3.68 -16.83
C ALA A 366 -21.36 -3.30 -17.27
N THR A 367 -22.24 -4.31 -17.44
CA THR A 367 -23.66 -4.10 -17.76
C THR A 367 -24.33 -3.18 -16.76
N TRP A 368 -24.17 -3.45 -15.46
CA TRP A 368 -24.79 -2.66 -14.42
C TRP A 368 -24.20 -1.25 -14.31
N VAL A 369 -22.87 -1.12 -14.36
CA VAL A 369 -22.18 0.16 -14.20
C VAL A 369 -22.45 1.11 -15.36
N ILE A 370 -22.29 0.64 -16.60
CA ILE A 370 -22.48 1.47 -17.80
C ILE A 370 -23.94 1.90 -17.91
N ALA A 371 -24.88 0.98 -17.67
CA ALA A 371 -26.30 1.32 -17.69
C ALA A 371 -26.68 2.32 -16.59
N ALA A 372 -26.07 2.21 -15.41
CA ALA A 372 -26.25 3.18 -14.33
C ALA A 372 -25.69 4.56 -14.66
N TRP A 373 -24.54 4.61 -15.32
CA TRP A 373 -23.92 5.85 -15.77
C TRP A 373 -24.78 6.54 -16.84
N ILE A 374 -25.19 5.82 -17.88
CA ILE A 374 -26.05 6.35 -18.95
C ILE A 374 -27.37 6.89 -18.39
N ALA A 375 -27.95 6.22 -17.40
CA ALA A 375 -29.21 6.61 -16.79
C ALA A 375 -29.16 7.95 -16.02
N GLN A 376 -27.98 8.52 -15.78
CA GLN A 376 -27.87 9.87 -15.20
C GLN A 376 -28.32 10.96 -16.17
N ASP A 377 -28.15 10.72 -17.48
CA ASP A 377 -28.65 11.62 -18.53
C ASP A 377 -29.11 10.81 -19.76
N LEU A 378 -30.36 10.37 -19.70
CA LEU A 378 -31.04 9.67 -20.80
C LEU A 378 -31.41 10.59 -21.97
N GLN A 379 -31.18 11.90 -21.86
CA GLN A 379 -31.46 12.89 -22.91
C GLN A 379 -30.20 13.27 -23.70
N SER A 380 -29.05 12.67 -23.38
CA SER A 380 -27.79 12.89 -24.09
C SER A 380 -27.66 12.00 -25.32
N ALA A 381 -27.43 12.62 -26.48
CA ALA A 381 -27.10 11.90 -27.71
C ALA A 381 -25.75 11.18 -27.64
N ALA A 382 -24.80 11.69 -26.84
CA ALA A 382 -23.53 11.00 -26.62
C ALA A 382 -23.75 9.70 -25.85
N ASN A 383 -24.55 9.74 -24.78
CA ASN A 383 -24.87 8.56 -23.97
C ASN A 383 -25.62 7.50 -24.78
N PHE A 384 -26.53 7.92 -25.66
CA PHE A 384 -27.22 6.99 -26.56
C PHE A 384 -26.27 6.32 -27.56
N LYS A 385 -25.34 7.08 -28.17
CA LYS A 385 -24.32 6.50 -29.07
C LYS A 385 -23.41 5.51 -28.34
N LEU A 386 -23.01 5.85 -27.11
CA LEU A 386 -22.24 4.95 -26.25
C LEU A 386 -23.01 3.66 -25.94
N ALA A 387 -24.31 3.75 -25.62
CA ALA A 387 -25.12 2.57 -25.40
C ALA A 387 -25.12 1.64 -26.63
N VAL A 388 -25.25 2.22 -27.83
CA VAL A 388 -25.22 1.46 -29.10
C VAL A 388 -23.86 0.77 -29.31
N SER A 389 -22.74 1.42 -29.01
CA SER A 389 -21.42 0.78 -29.17
C SER A 389 -21.26 -0.43 -28.23
N TRP A 390 -21.70 -0.30 -26.97
CA TRP A 390 -21.59 -1.35 -25.96
C TRP A 390 -22.63 -2.48 -26.10
N LEU A 391 -23.72 -2.26 -26.83
CA LEU A 391 -24.75 -3.27 -27.07
C LEU A 391 -24.20 -4.52 -27.78
N THR A 392 -23.27 -4.34 -28.72
CA THR A 392 -22.65 -5.46 -29.44
C THR A 392 -21.89 -6.41 -28.53
N ARG A 393 -21.29 -5.86 -27.46
CA ARG A 393 -20.48 -6.60 -26.50
C ARG A 393 -21.35 -7.21 -25.38
N LEU A 394 -22.20 -6.40 -24.76
CA LEU A 394 -22.95 -6.79 -23.56
C LEU A 394 -24.32 -7.41 -23.85
N ARG A 395 -24.81 -7.29 -25.10
CA ARG A 395 -26.01 -7.95 -25.63
C ARG A 395 -27.28 -7.73 -24.79
N THR A 396 -28.15 -8.74 -24.75
CA THR A 396 -29.49 -8.71 -24.15
C THR A 396 -29.49 -8.27 -22.68
N PRO A 397 -28.61 -8.76 -21.78
CA PRO A 397 -28.58 -8.31 -20.39
C PRO A 397 -28.44 -6.79 -20.23
N PHE A 398 -27.66 -6.16 -21.10
CA PHE A 398 -27.46 -4.70 -21.08
C PHE A 398 -28.66 -3.93 -21.62
N ALA A 399 -29.28 -4.43 -22.69
CA ALA A 399 -30.52 -3.86 -23.22
C ALA A 399 -31.67 -3.90 -22.20
N ASP A 400 -31.80 -5.00 -21.46
CA ASP A 400 -32.82 -5.18 -20.41
C ASP A 400 -32.58 -4.26 -19.22
N GLU A 401 -31.32 -4.09 -18.80
CA GLU A 401 -30.97 -3.20 -17.70
C GLU A 401 -31.20 -1.72 -18.04
N ILE A 402 -30.91 -1.31 -19.28
CA ILE A 402 -31.26 0.03 -19.79
C ILE A 402 -32.78 0.23 -19.82
N ASP A 403 -33.53 -0.74 -20.37
CA ASP A 403 -35.00 -0.69 -20.44
C ASP A 403 -35.62 -0.58 -19.04
N ARG A 404 -35.10 -1.35 -18.08
CA ARG A 404 -35.50 -1.28 -16.67
C ARG A 404 -35.31 0.12 -16.09
N ARG A 405 -34.17 0.78 -16.36
CA ARG A 405 -33.89 2.15 -15.87
C ARG A 405 -34.74 3.20 -16.57
N VAL A 406 -34.93 3.09 -17.88
CA VAL A 406 -35.79 3.99 -18.66
C VAL A 406 -37.24 3.94 -18.14
N ARG A 407 -37.74 2.76 -17.78
CA ARG A 407 -39.07 2.61 -17.14
C ARG A 407 -39.19 3.28 -15.77
N GLN A 408 -38.08 3.37 -15.04
CA GLN A 408 -38.05 3.98 -13.70
C GLN A 408 -37.97 5.51 -13.78
N THR A 409 -37.48 6.06 -14.89
CA THR A 409 -37.41 7.51 -15.11
C THR A 409 -38.78 8.10 -15.44
N LYS A 410 -39.16 9.13 -14.69
CA LYS A 410 -40.39 9.91 -14.95
C LYS A 410 -40.07 11.05 -15.92
N ASP A 411 -41.08 11.44 -16.71
CA ASP A 411 -41.06 12.64 -17.56
C ASP A 411 -39.97 12.69 -18.65
N LEU A 412 -39.56 11.53 -19.18
CA LEU A 412 -38.64 11.47 -20.32
C LEU A 412 -39.33 11.95 -21.61
N PRO A 413 -38.72 12.85 -22.40
CA PRO A 413 -39.33 13.34 -23.64
C PRO A 413 -39.68 12.19 -24.62
N PRO A 414 -40.79 12.29 -25.38
CA PRO A 414 -41.25 11.21 -26.26
C PRO A 414 -40.21 10.73 -27.27
N LEU A 415 -39.34 11.62 -27.76
CA LEU A 415 -38.25 11.28 -28.68
C LEU A 415 -37.28 10.28 -28.03
N TRP A 416 -36.78 10.60 -26.84
CA TRP A 416 -35.83 9.75 -26.11
C TRP A 416 -36.49 8.44 -25.67
N LEU A 417 -37.74 8.48 -25.23
CA LEU A 417 -38.47 7.27 -24.87
C LEU A 417 -38.63 6.31 -26.07
N ARG A 418 -38.88 6.83 -27.28
CA ARG A 418 -38.89 6.01 -28.51
C ARG A 418 -37.51 5.45 -28.82
N ALA A 419 -36.47 6.28 -28.77
CA ALA A 419 -35.11 5.88 -29.08
C ALA A 419 -34.63 4.73 -28.17
N TRP A 420 -34.82 4.85 -26.86
CA TRP A 420 -34.44 3.81 -25.89
C TRP A 420 -35.26 2.53 -26.04
N ARG A 421 -36.56 2.61 -26.38
CA ARG A 421 -37.37 1.42 -26.68
C ARG A 421 -36.89 0.69 -27.94
N ILE A 422 -36.49 1.43 -28.97
CA ILE A 422 -35.90 0.84 -30.18
C ILE A 422 -34.57 0.15 -29.83
N PHE A 423 -33.72 0.84 -29.05
CA PHE A 423 -32.44 0.31 -28.58
C PHE A 423 -32.60 -1.05 -27.87
N SER A 424 -33.50 -1.14 -26.89
CA SER A 424 -33.67 -2.37 -26.12
C SER A 424 -34.17 -3.55 -26.96
N LYS A 425 -34.91 -3.28 -28.04
CA LYS A 425 -35.36 -4.30 -29.00
C LYS A 425 -34.34 -4.67 -30.06
N SER A 426 -33.29 -3.87 -30.23
CA SER A 426 -32.23 -4.11 -31.21
C SER A 426 -31.13 -5.05 -30.72
N ALA A 427 -31.22 -5.51 -29.47
CA ALA A 427 -30.27 -6.46 -28.90
C ALA A 427 -30.30 -7.81 -29.64
N PRO A 428 -29.13 -8.42 -29.93
CA PRO A 428 -29.06 -9.76 -30.52
C PRO A 428 -29.75 -10.79 -29.61
N ASP A 429 -30.72 -11.53 -30.16
CA ASP A 429 -31.57 -12.46 -29.42
C ASP A 429 -30.76 -13.67 -28.90
N ASP A 430 -30.56 -13.77 -27.59
CA ASP A 430 -29.89 -14.92 -26.93
C ASP A 430 -30.88 -16.03 -26.53
N GLY A 431 -32.10 -16.01 -27.07
CA GLY A 431 -33.14 -17.00 -26.74
C GLY A 431 -33.86 -16.64 -25.45
N ARG A 432 -34.87 -15.78 -25.55
CA ARG A 432 -35.68 -15.36 -24.40
C ARG A 432 -36.40 -16.54 -23.73
N ASP A 433 -36.33 -16.62 -22.41
CA ASP A 433 -37.25 -17.41 -21.59
C ASP A 433 -38.67 -16.84 -21.75
N LEU A 434 -39.61 -17.69 -22.18
CA LEU A 434 -40.92 -17.29 -22.74
C LEU A 434 -41.98 -16.89 -21.69
N ASP A 435 -41.65 -16.88 -20.38
CA ASP A 435 -42.66 -16.74 -19.31
C ASP A 435 -42.79 -15.29 -18.73
N MET A 436 -41.75 -14.45 -18.82
CA MET A 436 -41.78 -13.00 -18.51
C MET A 436 -42.26 -11.98 -19.60
N PRO A 437 -42.67 -12.34 -20.84
CA PRO A 437 -43.01 -11.34 -21.89
C PRO A 437 -44.38 -10.67 -21.76
N VAL A 438 -45.42 -11.35 -21.24
CA VAL A 438 -46.82 -10.89 -21.40
C VAL A 438 -47.12 -9.64 -20.56
N TYR A 439 -46.68 -9.62 -19.30
CA TYR A 439 -46.94 -8.49 -18.40
C TYR A 439 -46.20 -7.22 -18.86
N SER A 440 -44.92 -7.36 -19.24
CA SER A 440 -44.12 -6.26 -19.76
C SER A 440 -44.66 -5.73 -21.10
N MET A 441 -45.16 -6.61 -21.97
CA MET A 441 -45.84 -6.24 -23.21
C MET A 441 -47.11 -5.41 -22.96
N MET A 442 -47.98 -5.87 -22.06
CA MET A 442 -49.23 -5.15 -21.75
C MET A 442 -48.96 -3.76 -21.18
N GLU A 443 -47.91 -3.58 -20.37
CA GLU A 443 -47.53 -2.26 -19.85
C GLU A 443 -47.02 -1.34 -20.97
N ARG A 444 -46.26 -1.86 -21.94
CA ARG A 444 -45.77 -1.10 -23.11
C ARG A 444 -46.92 -0.60 -24.01
N LEU A 445 -47.91 -1.44 -24.27
CA LEU A 445 -49.10 -1.08 -25.07
C LEU A 445 -49.99 -0.05 -24.37
N ARG A 446 -50.02 -0.04 -23.04
CA ARG A 446 -50.83 0.89 -22.24
C ARG A 446 -50.19 2.29 -22.09
N ARG A 447 -48.89 2.43 -22.30
CA ARG A 447 -48.16 3.70 -22.13
C ARG A 447 -47.60 4.21 -23.45
N PRO A 448 -48.12 5.33 -24.01
CA PRO A 448 -47.56 5.92 -25.21
C PRO A 448 -46.09 6.34 -25.00
N PRO A 449 -45.24 6.28 -26.04
CA PRO A 449 -45.55 5.97 -27.43
C PRO A 449 -45.52 4.47 -27.75
N VAL A 450 -46.60 3.94 -28.33
CA VAL A 450 -46.67 2.56 -28.83
C VAL A 450 -45.93 2.49 -30.17
N LEU A 451 -44.93 1.61 -30.28
CA LEU A 451 -44.16 1.40 -31.51
C LEU A 451 -44.81 0.31 -32.37
N ASN A 452 -44.60 0.37 -33.70
CA ASN A 452 -45.09 -0.69 -34.60
C ASN A 452 -44.54 -2.08 -34.21
N MET A 453 -43.29 -2.12 -33.74
CA MET A 453 -42.67 -3.34 -33.20
C MET A 453 -43.32 -3.85 -31.91
N ASP A 454 -43.96 -2.98 -31.10
CA ASP A 454 -44.74 -3.45 -29.93
C ASP A 454 -46.00 -4.19 -30.38
N ILE A 455 -46.64 -3.70 -31.45
CA ILE A 455 -47.82 -4.31 -32.05
C ILE A 455 -47.45 -5.64 -32.70
N GLN A 456 -46.36 -5.70 -33.47
CA GLN A 456 -45.88 -6.94 -34.10
C GLN A 456 -45.54 -8.04 -33.09
N GLU A 457 -44.81 -7.70 -32.03
CA GLU A 457 -44.45 -8.66 -30.98
C GLU A 457 -45.71 -9.12 -30.18
N ALA A 458 -46.69 -8.25 -29.97
CA ALA A 458 -47.97 -8.64 -29.39
C ALA A 458 -48.76 -9.58 -30.32
N ILE A 459 -48.75 -9.31 -31.63
CA ILE A 459 -49.32 -10.21 -32.64
C ILE A 459 -48.60 -11.55 -32.60
N GLU A 460 -47.27 -11.61 -32.58
CA GLU A 460 -46.51 -12.86 -32.53
C GLU A 460 -46.80 -13.70 -31.29
N LEU A 461 -46.95 -13.07 -30.11
CA LEU A 461 -47.33 -13.76 -28.88
C LEU A 461 -48.76 -14.32 -28.94
N LEU A 462 -49.67 -13.62 -29.62
CA LEU A 462 -51.05 -14.04 -29.84
C LEU A 462 -51.18 -14.99 -31.04
N THR A 463 -50.16 -15.09 -31.90
CA THR A 463 -50.17 -15.92 -33.09
C THR A 463 -49.93 -17.36 -32.68
N PRO A 464 -50.90 -18.27 -32.88
CA PRO A 464 -50.76 -19.66 -32.50
C PRO A 464 -49.61 -20.32 -33.26
N LYS A 465 -48.59 -20.80 -32.55
CA LYS A 465 -47.51 -21.60 -33.12
C LYS A 465 -47.88 -23.08 -33.07
N LEU A 466 -47.89 -23.74 -34.22
CA LEU A 466 -48.10 -25.17 -34.34
C LEU A 466 -46.89 -25.90 -33.72
N ARG A 467 -47.06 -26.51 -32.54
CA ARG A 467 -46.07 -27.45 -31.99
C ARG A 467 -46.43 -28.85 -32.46
N GLU A 468 -45.63 -29.41 -33.37
CA GLU A 468 -45.68 -30.84 -33.63
C GLU A 468 -45.24 -31.60 -32.37
N ARG A 469 -46.21 -32.20 -31.68
CA ARG A 469 -45.92 -33.29 -30.75
C ARG A 469 -45.66 -34.52 -31.61
N LEU A 470 -44.39 -34.87 -31.82
CA LEU A 470 -44.02 -36.22 -32.25
C LEU A 470 -44.54 -37.20 -31.20
N LYS A 471 -45.71 -37.79 -31.45
CA LYS A 471 -46.13 -39.01 -30.78
C LYS A 471 -45.19 -40.10 -31.29
N ASN A 472 -44.36 -40.65 -30.40
CA ASN A 472 -43.71 -41.93 -30.62
C ASN A 472 -44.79 -42.98 -30.94
N LEU A 473 -45.03 -43.20 -32.23
CA LEU A 473 -45.74 -44.37 -32.72
C LEU A 473 -44.74 -45.50 -32.73
N LEU A 474 -44.80 -46.31 -31.67
CA LEU A 474 -44.37 -47.70 -31.68
C LEU A 474 -44.95 -48.37 -32.93
N LEU A 475 -44.11 -48.61 -33.93
CA LEU A 475 -44.36 -49.63 -34.95
C LEU A 475 -43.64 -50.89 -34.50
N SER A 476 -44.37 -51.72 -33.76
CA SER A 476 -44.13 -53.16 -33.67
C SER A 476 -44.90 -53.85 -34.80
N ALA A 477 -44.18 -54.36 -35.79
CA ALA A 477 -44.51 -55.57 -36.56
C ALA A 477 -43.28 -55.96 -37.38
#